data_AF-A0A9E5PGP6-F1
#
_entry.id   AF-A0A9E5PGP6-F1
#
_cell.length_a   1.000
_cell.length_b   1.000
_cell.length_c   1.000
_cell.angle_alpha   90.00
_cell.angle_beta   90.00
_cell.angle_gamma   90.00
#
_symmetry.space_group_name_H-M   'P 1'
#
loop_
_entity.id
_entity.type
_entity.pdbx_description
1 polymer ?
#
loop_
_entity_poly.entity_id
_entity_poly.type
_entity_poly.pdbx_seq_one_letter_code
_entity_poly.pdbx_strand_id
1 'polypeptide(L)'
;MTEGPHEIDCREALDRLYEYLDAELTPELAQEVADHLAKCAPCLAVSKFETAYLRFLEARTRAQGAPDDLKKRILERLLFDKDAPGGS
;
A
#
# COMPACT_ATOMS: atom_id res chain seq x y z
N MET A 1 -22.46 24.39 -2.31
CA MET A 1 -21.51 23.26 -2.17
C MET A 1 -21.83 22.68 -0.83
N THR A 2 -22.66 21.64 -0.77
CA THR A 2 -23.21 21.10 0.47
C THR A 2 -22.35 19.92 0.89
N GLU A 3 -21.36 20.18 1.72
CA GLU A 3 -20.62 19.17 2.46
C GLU A 3 -21.53 18.60 3.56
N GLY A 4 -21.88 17.32 3.44
CA GLY A 4 -22.53 16.56 4.49
C GLY A 4 -21.49 16.16 5.55
N PRO A 5 -21.87 16.00 6.83
CA PRO A 5 -20.93 15.87 7.96
C PRO A 5 -20.12 14.56 8.02
N HIS A 6 -20.14 13.74 6.96
CA HIS A 6 -19.53 12.40 6.91
C HIS A 6 -19.01 12.01 5.51
N GLU A 7 -18.68 12.97 4.64
CA GLU A 7 -18.17 12.66 3.30
C GLU A 7 -16.85 13.41 3.09
N ILE A 8 -15.74 12.68 2.94
CA ILE A 8 -14.41 13.27 2.77
C ILE A 8 -14.33 14.07 1.46
N ASP A 9 -13.58 15.16 1.49
CA ASP A 9 -13.40 16.01 0.31
C ASP A 9 -12.33 15.48 -0.66
N CYS A 10 -12.17 16.14 -1.82
CA CYS A 10 -11.17 15.73 -2.82
C CYS A 10 -9.74 15.82 -2.30
N ARG A 11 -9.45 16.79 -1.43
CA ARG A 11 -8.12 17.00 -0.87
C ARG A 11 -7.81 15.90 0.13
N GLU A 12 -8.72 15.62 1.06
CA GLU A 12 -8.59 14.55 2.04
C GLU A 12 -8.45 13.18 1.36
N ALA A 13 -9.26 12.91 0.33
CA ALA A 13 -9.16 11.66 -0.43
C ALA A 13 -7.79 11.49 -1.12
N LEU A 14 -7.21 12.59 -1.63
CA LEU A 14 -5.89 12.57 -2.26
C LEU A 14 -4.75 12.51 -1.24
N ASP A 15 -4.86 13.23 -0.12
CA ASP A 15 -3.88 13.19 0.97
C ASP A 15 -3.77 11.78 1.57
N ARG A 16 -4.87 11.02 1.59
CA ARG A 16 -4.94 9.62 2.07
C ARG A 16 -4.77 8.57 0.99
N LEU A 17 -4.53 8.96 -0.27
CA LEU A 17 -4.53 8.03 -1.39
C LEU A 17 -3.45 6.95 -1.26
N TYR A 18 -2.24 7.29 -0.83
CA TYR A 18 -1.18 6.28 -0.67
C TYR A 18 -1.45 5.33 0.49
N GLU A 19 -1.91 5.83 1.64
CA GLU A 19 -2.34 5.00 2.77
C GLU A 19 -3.45 4.02 2.34
N TYR A 20 -4.37 4.47 1.47
CA TYR A 20 -5.39 3.62 0.87
C TYR A 20 -4.80 2.55 -0.06
N LEU A 21 -3.86 2.92 -0.93
CA LEU A 21 -3.20 2.00 -1.88
C LEU A 21 -2.33 0.95 -1.17
N ASP A 22 -1.71 1.33 -0.05
CA ASP A 22 -0.87 0.45 0.78
C ASP A 22 -1.69 -0.37 1.80
N ALA A 23 -3.02 -0.16 1.84
CA ALA A 23 -3.95 -0.80 2.77
C ALA A 23 -3.63 -0.54 4.26
N GLU A 24 -3.15 0.66 4.57
CA GLU A 24 -2.78 1.10 5.92
C GLU A 24 -3.89 1.89 6.64
N LEU A 25 -4.97 2.22 5.94
CA LEU A 25 -6.14 2.88 6.52
C LEU A 25 -6.98 1.94 7.39
N THR A 26 -7.73 2.51 8.34
CA THR A 26 -8.78 1.75 9.02
C THR A 26 -9.89 1.37 8.03
N PRO A 27 -10.64 0.28 8.28
CA PRO A 27 -11.70 -0.17 7.37
C PRO A 27 -12.73 0.91 7.05
N GLU A 28 -13.08 1.74 8.04
CA GLU A 28 -14.05 2.82 7.90
C GLU A 28 -13.52 3.91 6.95
N LEU A 29 -12.28 4.36 7.16
CA LEU A 29 -11.68 5.42 6.36
C LEU A 29 -11.34 4.93 4.94
N ALA A 30 -10.95 3.66 4.79
CA ALA A 30 -10.76 3.04 3.49
C ALA A 30 -12.07 3.02 2.67
N GLN A 31 -13.21 2.79 3.33
CA GLN A 31 -14.52 2.82 2.66
C GLN A 31 -14.89 4.25 2.24
N GLU A 32 -14.66 5.25 3.09
CA GLU A 32 -14.91 6.66 2.75
C GLU A 32 -14.07 7.12 1.54
N VAL A 33 -12.78 6.74 1.50
CA VAL A 33 -11.91 7.02 0.35
C VAL A 33 -12.38 6.28 -0.90
N ALA A 34 -12.74 5.00 -0.78
CA ALA A 34 -13.25 4.22 -1.91
C ALA A 34 -14.54 4.83 -2.49
N ASP A 35 -15.47 5.24 -1.63
CA ASP A 35 -16.72 5.87 -2.03
C ASP A 35 -16.48 7.21 -2.74
N HIS A 36 -15.55 8.03 -2.23
CA HIS A 36 -15.15 9.27 -2.88
C HIS A 36 -14.56 9.01 -4.26
N LEU A 37 -13.60 8.08 -4.37
CA LEU A 37 -12.97 7.71 -5.65
C LEU A 37 -14.00 7.17 -6.66
N ALA A 38 -15.03 6.46 -6.21
CA ALA A 38 -16.09 5.96 -7.08
C ALA A 38 -16.99 7.08 -7.64
N LYS A 39 -17.23 8.14 -6.87
CA LYS A 39 -18.11 9.26 -7.23
C LYS A 39 -17.38 10.39 -7.95
N CYS A 40 -16.08 10.56 -7.70
CA CYS A 40 -15.28 11.68 -8.18
C CYS A 40 -14.37 11.26 -9.34
N ALA A 41 -14.80 11.51 -10.58
CA ALA A 41 -14.04 11.19 -11.79
C ALA A 41 -12.58 11.72 -11.81
N PRO A 42 -12.27 12.96 -11.39
CA PRO A 42 -10.87 13.41 -11.36
C PRO A 42 -10.03 12.66 -10.33
N CYS A 43 -10.53 12.43 -9.11
CA CYS A 43 -9.79 11.66 -8.10
C CYS A 43 -9.60 10.20 -8.53
N LEU A 44 -10.60 9.60 -9.19
CA LEU A 44 -10.48 8.26 -9.77
C LEU A 44 -9.35 8.17 -10.80
N ALA A 45 -9.21 9.18 -11.66
CA ALA A 45 -8.16 9.21 -12.67
C ALA A 45 -6.76 9.24 -12.02
N VAL A 46 -6.59 10.04 -10.97
CA VAL A 46 -5.35 10.10 -10.18
C VAL A 46 -5.06 8.75 -9.52
N SER A 47 -6.03 8.16 -8.81
CA SER A 47 -5.87 6.84 -8.18
C SER A 47 -5.46 5.75 -9.17
N LYS A 48 -6.07 5.72 -10.36
CA LYS A 48 -5.70 4.76 -11.43
C LYS A 48 -4.28 4.98 -11.94
N PHE A 49 -3.86 6.24 -12.09
CA PHE A 49 -2.49 6.57 -12.49
C PHE A 49 -1.49 6.11 -11.43
N GLU A 50 -1.71 6.46 -10.16
CA GLU A 50 -0.84 6.06 -9.05
C GLU A 50 -0.73 4.53 -8.93
N THR A 51 -1.86 3.82 -9.02
CA THR A 51 -1.87 2.34 -9.03
C THR A 51 -1.03 1.77 -10.18
N ALA A 52 -1.16 2.32 -11.38
CA ALA A 52 -0.38 1.86 -12.53
C ALA A 52 1.12 2.17 -12.36
N TYR A 53 1.44 3.33 -11.79
CA TYR A 53 2.81 3.76 -11.52
C TYR A 53 3.48 2.86 -10.48
N LEU A 54 2.83 2.57 -9.36
CA LEU A 54 3.33 1.65 -8.34
C LEU A 54 3.56 0.25 -8.89
N ARG A 55 2.61 -0.28 -9.69
CA ARG A 55 2.77 -1.56 -10.39
C ARG A 55 3.97 -1.58 -11.34
N PHE A 56 4.20 -0.48 -12.05
CA PHE A 56 5.36 -0.33 -12.93
C PHE A 56 6.68 -0.36 -12.14
N LEU A 57 6.74 0.34 -11.00
CA LEU A 57 7.89 0.32 -10.11
C LEU A 57 8.15 -1.08 -9.52
N GLU A 58 7.09 -1.77 -9.09
CA GLU A 58 7.17 -3.14 -8.58
C GLU A 58 7.74 -4.08 -9.65
N ALA A 59 7.23 -3.99 -10.89
CA ALA A 59 7.70 -4.81 -12.00
C ALA A 59 9.19 -4.59 -12.30
N ARG A 60 9.67 -3.34 -12.28
CA ARG A 60 11.09 -3.03 -12.49
C ARG A 60 11.98 -3.50 -11.35
N THR A 61 11.54 -3.32 -10.11
CA THR A 61 12.28 -3.76 -8.92
C THR A 61 12.38 -5.29 -8.88
N ARG A 62 11.27 -5.99 -9.18
CA ARG A 62 11.26 -7.46 -9.28
C ARG A 62 12.14 -7.97 -10.41
N ALA A 63 12.21 -7.27 -11.55
CA ALA A 63 13.07 -7.65 -12.67
C ALA A 63 14.57 -7.55 -12.35
N GLN A 64 14.98 -6.60 -11.51
CA GLN A 64 16.38 -6.51 -11.05
C GLN A 64 16.69 -7.53 -9.95
N GLY A 65 15.70 -7.88 -9.14
CA GLY A 65 15.81 -8.85 -8.06
C GLY A 65 16.76 -8.40 -6.94
N ALA A 66 16.63 -9.02 -5.77
CA ALA A 66 17.65 -8.85 -4.73
C ALA A 66 18.94 -9.59 -5.13
N PRO A 67 20.14 -9.06 -4.80
CA PRO A 67 21.39 -9.79 -4.99
C PRO A 67 21.35 -11.15 -4.28
N ASP A 68 21.89 -12.20 -4.91
CA ASP A 68 21.80 -13.55 -4.36
C ASP A 68 22.53 -13.71 -3.02
N ASP A 69 23.56 -12.90 -2.77
CA ASP A 69 24.24 -12.84 -1.47
C ASP A 69 23.30 -12.38 -0.34
N LEU A 70 22.48 -11.35 -0.61
CA LEU A 70 21.49 -10.87 0.35
C LEU A 70 20.40 -11.91 0.60
N LYS A 71 19.91 -12.58 -0.45
CA LYS A 71 18.95 -13.69 -0.31
C LYS A 71 19.52 -14.81 0.53
N LYS A 72 20.78 -15.21 0.29
CA LYS A 72 21.48 -16.24 1.08
C LYS A 72 21.54 -15.83 2.54
N ARG A 73 22.04 -14.64 2.85
CA ARG A 73 22.14 -14.14 4.24
C ARG A 73 20.78 -14.11 4.97
N ILE A 74 19.71 -13.72 4.29
CA ILE A 74 18.34 -13.73 4.85
C ILE A 74 17.87 -15.16 5.10
N LEU A 75 18.03 -16.06 4.13
CA LEU A 75 17.66 -17.47 4.25
C LEU A 75 18.46 -18.16 5.36
N GLU A 76 19.76 -17.91 5.45
CA GLU A 76 20.59 -18.41 6.55
C GLU A 76 20.02 -17.95 7.89
N ARG A 77 19.70 -16.65 8.05
CA ARG A 77 19.13 -16.18 9.32
C ARG A 77 17.77 -16.80 9.64
N LEU A 78 16.88 -16.94 8.66
CA LEU A 78 15.54 -17.53 8.87
C LEU A 78 15.57 -19.05 9.13
N LEU A 79 16.50 -19.77 8.49
CA LEU A 79 16.60 -21.22 8.59
C LEU A 79 17.45 -21.65 9.79
N PHE A 80 18.44 -20.85 10.20
CA PHE A 80 19.33 -21.16 11.33
C PHE A 80 18.89 -20.55 12.67
N ASP A 81 17.90 -19.64 12.73
CA ASP A 81 17.23 -19.26 14.00
C ASP A 81 16.27 -20.35 14.52
N LYS A 82 16.28 -21.56 13.93
CA LYS A 82 15.46 -22.71 14.37
C LYS A 82 16.14 -23.65 15.36
N ASP A 83 17.18 -23.18 16.06
CA ASP A 83 17.80 -23.87 17.20
C ASP A 83 17.91 -22.93 18.42
N ALA A 84 16.78 -22.43 18.92
CA ALA A 84 16.71 -22.00 20.32
C ALA A 84 16.43 -23.24 21.18
N PRO A 85 17.38 -23.74 22.01
CA PRO A 85 17.05 -24.75 23.01
C PRO A 85 16.12 -24.13 24.05
N GLY A 86 15.16 -24.95 24.51
CA GLY A 86 14.07 -24.55 25.40
C GLY A 86 14.46 -23.59 26.53
N GLY A 87 13.68 -22.52 26.67
CA GLY A 87 13.64 -21.67 27.84
C GLY A 87 12.81 -22.31 28.93
N SER A 88 13.36 -22.29 30.14
CA SER A 88 12.96 -22.94 31.40
C SER A 88 11.60 -22.50 31.95
#